data_AF-A0AB35USG6-F1
#
_entry.id   AF-A0AB35USG6-F1
#
_cell.length_a   1.000
_cell.length_b   1.000
_cell.length_c   1.000
_cell.angle_alpha   90.00
_cell.angle_beta   90.00
_cell.angle_gamma   90.00
#
_symmetry.space_group_name_H-M   'P 1'
#
loop_
_entity.id
_entity.type
_entity.pdbx_description
1 polymer ?
#
loop_
_entity_poly.entity_id
_entity_poly.type
_entity_poly.pdbx_seq_one_letter_code
_entity_poly.pdbx_strand_id
1 'polypeptide(L)'
;MQNISRVFLILSLGGFISFSSVYAEDKYEQLLKALETPQAQYEVPKDDYKIDPKLYKNEYEVDWASHPQFKITAQEFKAYKSSIKVKMTVIASTGYIADAVVLKSSGSQVIDIKVLDAVKLARLSKIPHVDKTVTYQLIHDFEIKKPL
;
A
#
# COMPACT_ATOMS: atom_id res chain seq x y z
N MET A 1 -48.17 -7.26 98.88
CA MET A 1 -49.24 -6.60 98.10
C MET A 1 -48.57 -5.87 96.94
N GLN A 2 -48.37 -6.55 95.80
CA GLN A 2 -49.20 -6.47 94.58
C GLN A 2 -49.10 -5.11 93.86
N ASN A 3 -48.31 -5.03 92.78
CA ASN A 3 -48.83 -5.06 91.40
C ASN A 3 -47.72 -4.76 90.36
N ILE A 4 -47.31 -5.74 89.55
CA ILE A 4 -47.73 -6.01 88.16
C ILE A 4 -47.03 -5.09 87.13
N SER A 5 -45.92 -5.62 86.61
CA SER A 5 -45.64 -5.91 85.19
C SER A 5 -46.23 -4.98 84.13
N ARG A 6 -45.36 -4.32 83.34
CA ARG A 6 -45.53 -4.13 81.89
C ARG A 6 -44.18 -4.12 81.18
N VAL A 7 -43.80 -5.30 80.68
CA VAL A 7 -42.85 -5.48 79.59
C VAL A 7 -43.56 -5.11 78.28
N PHE A 8 -42.99 -4.22 77.47
CA PHE A 8 -43.36 -4.07 76.07
C PHE A 8 -42.13 -4.36 75.21
N LEU A 9 -42.12 -5.58 74.69
CA LEU A 9 -41.21 -6.09 73.68
C LEU A 9 -41.88 -5.83 72.33
N ILE A 10 -41.32 -4.92 71.52
CA ILE A 10 -41.74 -4.72 70.13
C ILE A 10 -40.61 -5.23 69.24
N LEU A 11 -40.83 -6.41 68.66
CA LEU A 11 -40.09 -6.96 67.53
C LEU A 11 -40.36 -6.10 66.29
N SER A 12 -39.34 -5.41 65.76
CA SER A 12 -39.34 -4.93 64.38
C SER A 12 -38.52 -5.90 63.51
N LEU A 13 -39.23 -6.85 62.91
CA LEU A 13 -38.74 -7.69 61.82
C LEU A 13 -38.89 -6.86 60.53
N GLY A 14 -37.79 -6.47 59.88
CA GLY A 14 -37.85 -5.82 58.57
C GLY A 14 -36.56 -5.12 58.19
N GLY A 15 -35.88 -5.61 57.15
CA GLY A 15 -34.74 -4.91 56.56
C GLY A 15 -33.75 -5.76 55.76
N PHE A 16 -34.23 -6.61 54.84
CA PHE A 16 -33.42 -6.97 53.67
C PHE A 16 -33.70 -5.91 52.59
N ILE A 17 -32.78 -4.95 52.39
CA ILE A 17 -32.78 -4.14 51.17
C ILE A 17 -31.34 -3.99 50.67
N SER A 18 -31.20 -4.38 49.41
CA SER A 18 -30.06 -4.46 48.53
C SER A 18 -29.30 -3.14 48.39
N PHE A 19 -28.04 -3.08 48.83
CA PHE A 19 -27.12 -2.00 48.48
C PHE A 19 -26.24 -2.45 47.30
N SER A 20 -26.78 -2.45 46.08
CA SER A 20 -25.98 -2.77 44.87
C SER A 20 -26.55 -2.19 43.56
N SER A 21 -27.08 -0.95 43.55
CA SER A 21 -27.53 -0.33 42.28
C SER A 21 -27.11 1.12 42.07
N VAL A 22 -26.74 1.87 43.12
CA VAL A 22 -26.48 3.32 42.99
C VAL A 22 -25.23 3.65 42.15
N TYR A 23 -24.19 2.81 42.15
CA TYR A 23 -22.94 3.09 41.44
C TYR A 23 -22.98 2.85 39.92
N ALA A 24 -23.92 2.04 39.43
CA ALA A 24 -24.03 1.75 37.99
C ALA A 24 -24.80 2.83 37.24
N GLU A 25 -25.78 3.44 37.91
CA GLU A 25 -26.70 4.44 37.35
C GLU A 25 -25.97 5.76 37.08
N ASP A 26 -25.14 6.23 38.00
CA ASP A 26 -24.34 7.46 37.82
C ASP A 26 -23.38 7.38 36.62
N LYS A 27 -22.79 6.21 36.36
CA LYS A 27 -21.87 6.01 35.23
C LYS A 27 -22.63 5.94 33.90
N TYR A 28 -23.82 5.37 33.91
CA TYR A 28 -24.70 5.33 32.74
C TYR A 28 -25.16 6.74 32.36
N GLU A 29 -25.63 7.52 33.34
CA GLU A 29 -26.08 8.90 33.13
C GLU A 29 -24.96 9.80 32.60
N GLN A 30 -23.72 9.63 33.11
CA GLN A 30 -22.55 10.37 32.61
C GLN A 30 -22.20 10.03 31.16
N LEU A 31 -22.30 8.75 30.78
CA LEU A 31 -22.04 8.31 29.41
C LEU A 31 -23.14 8.77 28.45
N LEU A 32 -24.40 8.71 28.89
CA LEU A 32 -25.54 9.19 28.11
C LEU A 32 -25.41 10.69 27.85
N LYS A 33 -25.09 11.48 28.89
CA LYS A 33 -24.84 12.91 28.77
C LYS A 33 -23.68 13.22 27.82
N ALA A 34 -22.60 12.43 27.83
CA ALA A 34 -21.46 12.64 26.93
C ALA A 34 -21.80 12.36 25.45
N LEU A 35 -22.69 11.39 25.19
CA LEU A 35 -23.18 11.07 23.84
C LEU A 35 -24.20 12.10 23.33
N GLU A 36 -25.02 12.65 24.22
CA GLU A 36 -25.99 13.70 23.88
C GLU A 36 -25.35 15.08 23.70
N THR A 37 -24.11 15.25 24.18
CA THR A 37 -23.38 16.50 23.98
C THR A 37 -22.97 16.64 22.51
N PRO A 38 -23.41 17.69 21.80
CA PRO A 38 -23.04 17.90 20.40
C PRO A 38 -21.53 17.99 20.26
N GLN A 39 -20.94 17.11 19.46
CA GLN A 39 -19.51 17.16 19.16
C GLN A 39 -19.24 18.40 18.30
N ALA A 40 -18.14 19.09 18.58
CA ALA A 40 -17.71 20.20 17.73
C ALA A 40 -17.51 19.70 16.29
N GLN A 41 -18.13 20.39 15.33
CA GLN A 41 -18.01 20.05 13.93
C GLN A 41 -16.56 20.29 13.49
N TYR A 42 -15.86 19.22 13.15
CA TYR A 42 -14.51 19.31 12.61
C TYR A 42 -14.57 19.88 11.19
N GLU A 43 -14.22 21.16 11.04
CA GLU A 43 -14.02 21.75 9.72
C GLU A 43 -12.67 21.28 9.18
N VAL A 44 -12.71 20.40 8.18
CA VAL A 44 -11.52 20.04 7.40
C VAL A 44 -11.02 21.32 6.74
N PRO A 45 -9.78 21.77 6.99
CA PRO A 45 -9.22 22.92 6.31
C PRO A 45 -9.32 22.69 4.80
N LYS A 46 -10.02 23.58 4.10
CA LYS A 46 -10.05 23.61 2.63
C LYS A 46 -8.74 24.23 2.14
N ASP A 47 -7.62 23.62 2.50
CA ASP A 47 -6.36 23.97 1.88
C ASP A 47 -6.44 23.49 0.44
N ASP A 48 -6.51 24.46 -0.46
CA ASP A 48 -6.51 24.29 -1.90
C ASP A 48 -5.12 23.78 -2.28
N TYR A 49 -4.90 22.46 -2.14
CA TYR A 49 -3.60 21.82 -2.34
C TYR A 49 -3.17 21.95 -3.80
N LYS A 50 -2.54 23.08 -4.12
CA LYS A 50 -1.96 23.36 -5.43
C LYS A 50 -0.63 22.61 -5.53
N ILE A 51 -0.69 21.38 -6.02
CA ILE A 51 0.49 20.63 -6.42
C ILE A 51 1.19 21.43 -7.51
N ASP A 52 2.44 21.86 -7.27
CA ASP A 52 3.24 22.57 -8.26
C ASP A 52 3.33 21.71 -9.55
N PRO A 53 2.89 22.21 -10.72
CA PRO A 53 3.00 21.51 -12.00
C PRO A 53 4.42 21.04 -12.33
N LYS A 54 5.45 21.68 -11.76
CA LYS A 54 6.86 21.28 -11.94
C LYS A 54 7.18 19.95 -11.24
N LEU A 55 6.42 19.56 -10.23
CA LEU A 55 6.52 18.22 -9.61
C LEU A 55 5.92 17.10 -10.48
N TYR A 56 5.32 17.42 -11.63
CA TYR A 56 4.78 16.39 -12.55
C TYR A 56 5.79 15.89 -13.58
N LYS A 57 6.87 16.64 -13.85
CA LYS A 57 7.97 16.19 -14.70
C LYS A 57 8.98 15.38 -13.90
N ASN A 58 8.51 14.31 -13.27
CA ASN A 58 9.41 13.36 -12.63
C ASN A 58 9.88 12.37 -13.69
N GLU A 59 10.88 12.78 -14.47
CA GLU A 59 11.72 11.83 -15.19
C GLU A 59 12.56 11.11 -14.13
N TYR A 60 12.16 9.87 -13.81
CA TYR A 60 12.92 9.03 -12.90
C TYR A 60 13.96 8.24 -13.69
N GLU A 61 15.23 8.47 -13.37
CA GLU A 61 16.29 7.55 -13.77
C GLU A 61 16.22 6.32 -12.87
N VAL A 62 16.08 5.15 -13.48
CA VAL A 62 15.92 3.87 -12.79
C VAL A 62 17.00 2.91 -13.25
N ASP A 63 17.78 2.44 -12.28
CA ASP A 63 18.80 1.43 -12.52
C ASP A 63 18.20 0.03 -12.65
N TRP A 64 18.99 -0.90 -13.18
CA TRP A 64 18.67 -2.32 -13.18
C TRP A 64 18.97 -2.92 -11.80
N ALA A 65 17.98 -3.60 -11.22
CA ALA A 65 18.21 -4.46 -10.07
C ALA A 65 18.78 -5.82 -10.53
N SER A 66 18.32 -6.31 -11.68
CA SER A 66 18.85 -7.48 -12.37
C SER A 66 18.82 -7.21 -13.87
N HIS A 67 19.99 -7.24 -14.50
CA HIS A 67 20.12 -7.00 -15.93
C HIS A 67 19.56 -8.18 -16.74
N PRO A 68 18.95 -7.91 -17.91
CA PRO A 68 18.60 -8.97 -18.84
C PRO A 68 19.86 -9.67 -19.35
N GLN A 69 19.90 -10.99 -19.23
CA GLN A 69 21.01 -11.81 -19.66
C GLN A 69 20.55 -12.83 -20.70
N PHE A 70 21.29 -12.93 -21.79
CA PHE A 70 21.05 -13.91 -22.85
C PHE A 70 22.35 -14.24 -23.55
N LYS A 71 22.40 -15.42 -24.17
CA LYS A 71 23.55 -15.90 -24.95
C LYS A 71 23.24 -15.86 -26.44
N ILE A 72 24.22 -15.40 -27.20
CA ILE A 72 24.14 -15.27 -28.65
C ILE A 72 25.25 -16.10 -29.27
N THR A 73 24.93 -16.86 -30.32
CA THR A 73 25.92 -17.61 -31.08
C THR A 73 26.56 -16.72 -32.16
N ALA A 74 27.73 -17.11 -32.67
CA ALA A 74 28.39 -16.37 -33.76
C ALA A 74 27.53 -16.28 -35.04
N GLN A 75 26.70 -17.30 -35.31
CA GLN A 75 25.78 -17.29 -36.44
C GLN A 75 24.64 -16.30 -36.25
N GLU A 76 24.05 -16.26 -35.05
CA GLU A 76 23.01 -15.30 -34.71
C GLU A 76 23.56 -13.86 -34.76
N PHE A 77 24.77 -13.64 -34.26
CA PHE A 77 25.40 -12.32 -34.31
C PHE A 77 25.63 -11.82 -35.74
N LYS A 78 25.87 -12.70 -36.72
CA LYS A 78 25.94 -12.28 -38.15
C LYS A 78 24.61 -11.78 -38.70
N ALA A 79 23.49 -12.25 -38.15
CA ALA A 79 22.15 -11.82 -38.54
C ALA A 79 21.71 -10.53 -37.83
N TYR A 80 22.45 -10.09 -36.79
CA TYR A 80 22.21 -8.85 -36.08
C TYR A 80 22.60 -7.65 -36.95
N LYS A 81 21.65 -6.74 -37.21
CA LYS A 81 21.87 -5.56 -38.06
C LYS A 81 21.87 -4.26 -37.27
N SER A 82 21.00 -4.14 -36.27
CA SER A 82 20.83 -2.89 -35.51
C SER A 82 20.39 -3.14 -34.08
N SER A 83 20.50 -2.11 -33.24
CA SER A 83 19.94 -2.10 -31.89
C SER A 83 18.45 -2.39 -31.86
N ILE A 84 18.03 -3.05 -30.78
CA ILE A 84 16.65 -3.45 -30.53
C ILE A 84 16.02 -2.44 -29.58
N LYS A 85 14.93 -1.81 -30.00
CA LYS A 85 14.18 -0.89 -29.13
C LYS A 85 13.03 -1.63 -28.50
N VAL A 86 13.00 -1.70 -27.17
CA VAL A 86 11.93 -2.38 -26.42
C VAL A 86 11.22 -1.37 -25.54
N LYS A 87 9.89 -1.39 -25.61
CA LYS A 87 9.00 -0.68 -24.70
C LYS A 87 8.58 -1.64 -23.60
N MET A 88 8.89 -1.30 -22.36
CA MET A 88 8.57 -2.07 -21.17
C MET A 88 7.50 -1.34 -20.36
N THR A 89 6.57 -2.10 -19.79
CA THR A 89 5.61 -1.61 -18.79
C THR A 89 6.03 -2.16 -17.44
N VAL A 90 6.36 -1.27 -16.50
CA VAL A 90 7.02 -1.62 -15.24
C VAL A 90 6.14 -1.22 -14.07
N ILE A 91 5.98 -2.11 -13.09
CA ILE A 91 5.28 -1.82 -11.84
C ILE A 91 6.26 -1.11 -10.89
N ALA A 92 6.04 0.19 -10.63
CA ALA A 92 6.99 1.06 -9.95
C ALA A 92 7.40 0.58 -8.55
N SER A 93 6.42 0.08 -7.79
CA SER A 93 6.62 -0.38 -6.41
C SER A 93 7.52 -1.60 -6.28
N THR A 94 7.63 -2.41 -7.34
CA THR A 94 8.36 -3.69 -7.32
C THR A 94 9.52 -3.75 -8.30
N GLY A 95 9.50 -2.93 -9.35
CA GLY A 95 10.42 -3.00 -10.48
C GLY A 95 10.19 -4.20 -11.41
N TYR A 96 9.09 -4.95 -11.23
CA TYR A 96 8.74 -6.04 -12.15
C TYR A 96 8.27 -5.48 -13.50
N ILE A 97 8.74 -6.12 -14.56
CA ILE A 97 8.31 -5.82 -15.93
C ILE A 97 7.06 -6.65 -16.21
N ALA A 98 5.90 -5.98 -16.28
CA ALA A 98 4.61 -6.62 -16.52
C ALA A 98 4.41 -6.98 -17.99
N ASP A 99 4.91 -6.14 -18.89
CA ASP A 99 4.82 -6.35 -20.33
C ASP A 99 6.04 -5.76 -21.06
N ALA A 100 6.38 -6.34 -22.21
CA ALA A 100 7.50 -5.90 -23.04
C ALA A 100 7.18 -6.09 -24.52
N VAL A 101 7.30 -5.03 -25.31
CA VAL A 101 6.99 -5.00 -26.74
C VAL A 101 8.17 -4.44 -27.52
N VAL A 102 8.56 -5.12 -28.60
CA VAL A 102 9.61 -4.64 -29.51
C VAL A 102 9.05 -3.53 -30.40
N LEU A 103 9.62 -2.33 -30.29
CA LEU A 103 9.32 -1.18 -31.16
C LEU A 103 10.19 -1.19 -32.42
N LYS A 104 11.44 -1.67 -32.31
CA LYS A 104 12.37 -1.79 -33.43
C LYS A 104 13.12 -3.12 -33.32
N SER A 105 13.01 -3.93 -34.36
CA SER A 105 13.68 -5.23 -34.48
C SER A 105 15.19 -5.06 -34.71
N SER A 106 15.98 -6.05 -34.27
CA SER A 106 17.40 -6.18 -34.64
C SER A 106 17.65 -6.53 -36.11
N GLY A 107 16.60 -6.93 -36.83
CA GLY A 107 16.70 -7.58 -38.13
C GLY A 107 16.75 -9.12 -38.05
N SER A 108 16.71 -9.70 -36.85
CA SER A 108 16.60 -11.14 -36.61
C SER A 108 15.57 -11.45 -35.53
N GLN A 109 14.52 -12.18 -35.91
CA GLN A 109 13.44 -12.57 -34.99
C GLN A 109 13.95 -13.43 -33.82
N VAL A 110 14.96 -14.27 -34.05
CA VAL A 110 15.54 -15.14 -33.01
C VAL A 110 16.19 -14.31 -31.90
N ILE A 111 16.90 -13.23 -32.27
CA ILE A 111 17.54 -12.36 -31.30
C ILE A 111 16.47 -11.56 -30.54
N ASP A 112 15.48 -11.02 -31.26
CA ASP A 112 14.41 -10.24 -30.65
C ASP A 112 13.64 -11.06 -29.59
N ILE A 113 13.36 -12.34 -29.87
CA ILE A 113 12.72 -13.26 -28.91
C ILE A 113 13.62 -13.47 -27.68
N LYS A 114 14.91 -13.76 -27.88
CA LYS A 114 15.85 -13.94 -26.76
C LYS A 114 15.95 -12.70 -25.88
N VAL A 115 15.92 -11.51 -26.47
CA VAL A 115 15.92 -10.25 -25.73
C VAL A 115 14.61 -10.09 -24.95
N LEU A 116 13.46 -10.35 -25.56
CA LEU A 116 12.18 -10.30 -24.86
C LEU A 116 12.13 -11.28 -23.68
N ASP A 117 12.61 -12.49 -23.86
CA ASP A 117 12.65 -13.50 -22.79
C ASP A 117 13.61 -13.08 -21.66
N ALA A 118 14.77 -12.52 -22.00
CA ALA A 118 15.70 -11.97 -21.01
C ALA A 118 15.10 -10.77 -20.25
N VAL A 119 14.36 -9.90 -20.94
CA VAL A 119 13.68 -8.73 -20.35
C VAL A 119 12.58 -9.17 -19.39
N LYS A 120 11.81 -10.23 -19.72
CA LYS A 120 10.79 -10.77 -18.81
C LYS A 120 11.36 -11.32 -17.50
N LEU A 121 12.60 -11.81 -17.54
CA LEU A 121 13.32 -12.31 -16.35
C LEU A 121 14.09 -11.22 -15.60
N ALA A 122 14.32 -10.08 -16.25
CA ALA A 122 15.02 -8.94 -15.68
C ALA A 122 14.16 -8.17 -14.68
N ARG A 123 14.80 -7.28 -13.92
CA ARG A 123 14.11 -6.46 -12.93
C ARG A 123 14.75 -5.09 -12.81
N LEU A 124 13.93 -4.06 -12.70
CA LEU A 124 14.37 -2.70 -12.43
C LEU A 124 14.40 -2.42 -10.92
N SER A 125 15.17 -1.42 -10.53
CA SER A 125 15.16 -0.92 -9.16
C SER A 125 13.78 -0.35 -8.83
N LYS A 126 13.25 -0.75 -7.67
CA LYS A 126 11.96 -0.25 -7.19
C LYS A 126 12.06 1.24 -6.88
N ILE A 127 10.99 1.98 -7.17
CA ILE A 127 10.88 3.38 -6.75
C ILE A 127 10.25 3.38 -5.35
N PRO A 128 10.94 3.91 -4.32
CA PRO A 128 10.44 3.89 -2.95
C PRO A 128 9.20 4.81 -2.82
N HIS A 129 8.29 4.45 -1.91
CA HIS A 129 7.11 5.24 -1.55
C HIS A 129 6.06 5.47 -2.66
N VAL A 130 6.16 4.74 -3.77
CA VAL A 130 5.16 4.76 -4.84
C VAL A 130 4.04 3.75 -4.55
N ASP A 131 2.81 4.10 -4.93
CA ASP A 131 1.65 3.22 -4.82
C ASP A 131 1.87 1.90 -5.58
N LYS A 132 1.33 0.81 -5.06
CA LYS A 132 1.50 -0.54 -5.61
C LYS A 132 0.95 -0.70 -7.03
N THR A 133 -0.04 0.11 -7.39
CA THR A 133 -0.75 0.05 -8.68
C THR A 133 -0.11 0.89 -9.77
N VAL A 134 0.85 1.76 -9.42
CA VAL A 134 1.48 2.67 -10.39
C VAL A 134 2.38 1.88 -11.32
N THR A 135 2.10 2.02 -12.61
CA THR A 135 2.93 1.52 -13.70
C THR A 135 3.48 2.66 -14.52
N TYR A 136 4.72 2.52 -15.01
CA TYR A 136 5.31 3.45 -15.96
C TYR A 136 5.81 2.72 -17.20
N GLN A 137 5.99 3.47 -18.27
CA GLN A 137 6.53 2.96 -19.54
C GLN A 137 7.99 3.39 -19.66
N LEU A 138 8.86 2.45 -19.99
CA LEU A 138 10.28 2.68 -20.23
C LEU A 138 10.63 2.19 -21.63
N ILE A 139 11.30 3.04 -22.41
CA ILE A 139 11.85 2.65 -23.71
C ILE A 139 13.35 2.50 -23.55
N HIS A 140 13.86 1.31 -23.87
CA HIS A 140 15.29 1.03 -23.80
C HIS A 140 15.81 0.49 -25.13
N ASP A 141 16.98 0.99 -25.53
CA ASP A 141 17.72 0.54 -26.71
C ASP A 141 18.78 -0.49 -26.28
N PHE A 142 18.56 -1.75 -26.65
CA PHE A 142 19.49 -2.83 -26.43
C PHE A 142 20.49 -2.92 -27.58
N GLU A 143 21.76 -2.69 -27.25
CA GLU A 143 22.87 -2.86 -28.19
C GLU A 143 23.67 -4.12 -27.84
N ILE A 144 23.79 -5.01 -28.82
CA ILE A 144 24.54 -6.25 -28.68
C ILE A 144 25.98 -6.01 -29.13
N LYS A 145 26.91 -6.07 -28.17
CA LYS A 145 28.34 -5.98 -28.45
C LYS A 145 28.86 -7.32 -28.96
N LYS A 146 29.83 -7.27 -29.87
CA LYS A 146 30.49 -8.46 -30.40
C LYS A 146 31.10 -9.28 -29.24
N PRO A 147 30.82 -10.59 -29.12
CA PRO A 147 31.51 -11.42 -28.16
C PRO A 147 33.01 -11.44 -28.50
N LEU A 148 33.85 -11.21 -27.49
CA LEU A 148 35.32 -11.25 -27.58
C LEU A 148 35.81 -12.63 -28.00
#